data_AF-A0A453H7Q7-F1
#
_entry.id   AF-A0A453H7Q7-F1
#
_cell.length_a   1.000
_cell.length_b   1.000
_cell.length_c   1.000
_cell.angle_alpha   90.00
_cell.angle_beta   90.00
_cell.angle_gamma   90.00
#
_symmetry.space_group_name_H-M   'P 1'
#
loop_
_entity.id
_entity.type
_entity.pdbx_description
1 polymer ?
#
loop_
_entity_poly.entity_id
_entity_poly.type
_entity_poly.pdbx_seq_one_letter_code
_entity_poly.pdbx_strand_id
1 'polypeptide(L)'
;FSVPDIVKSMAWCGDNICLGIRRDYMIINSVTGALTEVFSSGRIAPPLVVPLPTGELLLGKDNIGVFVDQNGKLIHDGRIIWSDTPASVVVHKPYAVARLPRHVEIRSLRAPSALVQTVVLRDVQKLVQTDNYILASLSNSVYGLLPVPIGAQ
;
A
#
# COMPACT_ATOMS: atom_id res chain seq x y z
N PHE A 1 3.38 -24.83 3.37
CA PHE A 1 4.33 -24.42 2.32
C PHE A 1 5.46 -23.63 2.95
N SER A 2 6.71 -23.80 2.50
CA SER A 2 7.85 -23.03 2.99
C SER A 2 8.07 -21.76 2.16
N VAL A 3 8.33 -20.64 2.83
CA VAL A 3 8.72 -19.37 2.18
C VAL A 3 10.24 -19.22 2.34
N PRO A 4 10.98 -18.74 1.31
CA PRO A 4 12.44 -18.70 1.33
C PRO A 4 13.02 -17.71 2.36
N ASP A 5 12.21 -16.82 2.93
CA ASP A 5 12.65 -15.78 3.86
C ASP A 5 11.49 -15.28 4.75
N ILE A 6 11.81 -14.39 5.69
CA ILE A 6 10.89 -13.70 6.58
C ILE A 6 9.92 -12.84 5.76
N VAL A 7 8.64 -13.16 5.88
CA VAL A 7 7.53 -12.36 5.35
C VAL A 7 7.42 -11.07 6.19
N LYS A 8 7.49 -9.92 5.51
CA LYS A 8 7.36 -8.57 6.10
C LYS A 8 5.97 -7.98 5.87
N SER A 9 5.34 -8.33 4.76
CA SER A 9 3.96 -7.99 4.45
C SER A 9 3.35 -9.05 3.54
N MET A 10 2.03 -9.16 3.55
CA MET A 10 1.31 -10.08 2.68
C MET A 10 -0.13 -9.63 2.48
N ALA A 11 -0.70 -10.00 1.35
CA ALA A 11 -2.13 -9.83 1.08
C ALA A 11 -2.63 -10.92 0.14
N TRP A 12 -3.93 -11.21 0.22
CA TRP A 12 -4.61 -12.01 -0.79
C TRP A 12 -4.64 -11.27 -2.14
N CYS A 13 -4.46 -12.02 -3.22
CA CYS A 13 -4.55 -11.55 -4.60
C CYS A 13 -5.28 -12.60 -5.45
N GLY A 14 -6.61 -12.49 -5.49
CA GLY A 14 -7.47 -13.56 -6.00
C GLY A 14 -7.34 -14.81 -5.12
N ASP A 15 -7.11 -15.96 -5.75
CA ASP A 15 -6.92 -17.24 -5.06
C ASP A 15 -5.48 -17.45 -4.56
N ASN A 16 -4.57 -16.53 -4.85
CA ASN A 16 -3.17 -16.60 -4.45
C ASN A 16 -2.86 -15.61 -3.33
N ILE A 17 -1.66 -15.70 -2.77
CA ILE A 17 -1.18 -14.76 -1.75
C ILE A 17 0.07 -14.07 -2.28
N CYS A 18 0.09 -12.74 -2.26
CA CYS A 18 1.30 -11.98 -2.50
C CYS A 18 2.06 -11.78 -1.19
N LEU A 19 3.37 -12.01 -1.23
CA LEU A 19 4.30 -11.95 -0.12
C LEU A 19 5.36 -10.91 -0.43
N GLY A 20 5.53 -9.96 0.48
CA GLY A 20 6.70 -9.11 0.55
C GLY A 20 7.71 -9.74 1.51
N ILE A 21 8.77 -10.33 0.97
CA ILE A 21 9.89 -10.89 1.73
C ILE A 21 11.10 -9.96 1.64
N ARG A 22 12.10 -10.13 2.53
CA ARG A 22 13.22 -9.19 2.79
C ARG A 22 13.61 -8.24 1.65
N ARG A 23 13.82 -8.73 0.42
CA ARG A 23 14.18 -7.90 -0.75
C ARG A 23 13.34 -8.16 -2.00
N ASP A 24 12.32 -9.00 -1.94
CA ASP A 24 11.59 -9.48 -3.11
C ASP A 24 10.09 -9.59 -2.85
N TYR A 25 9.31 -9.41 -3.91
CA TYR A 25 7.91 -9.78 -3.93
C TYR A 25 7.73 -11.13 -4.62
N MET A 26 6.93 -11.98 -4.00
CA MET A 26 6.58 -13.29 -4.53
C MET A 26 5.08 -13.49 -4.48
N ILE A 27 4.55 -14.32 -5.36
CA ILE A 27 3.18 -14.83 -5.27
C ILE A 27 3.28 -16.32 -4.98
N ILE A 28 2.57 -16.76 -3.94
CA ILE A 28 2.39 -18.18 -3.63
C ILE A 28 1.00 -18.61 -4.07
N ASN A 29 0.94 -19.69 -4.84
CA ASN A 29 -0.32 -20.36 -5.14
C ASN A 29 -0.83 -21.05 -3.86
N SER A 30 -2.03 -20.70 -3.42
CA SER A 30 -2.57 -21.18 -2.13
C SER A 30 -2.88 -22.67 -2.10
N VAL A 31 -3.05 -23.30 -3.27
CA VAL A 31 -3.39 -24.72 -3.43
C VAL A 31 -2.14 -25.57 -3.63
N THR A 32 -1.27 -25.18 -4.57
CA THR A 32 -0.08 -25.97 -4.96
C THR A 32 1.16 -25.61 -4.16
N GLY A 33 1.20 -24.41 -3.57
CA GLY A 33 2.39 -23.86 -2.91
C GLY A 33 3.47 -23.38 -3.87
N ALA A 34 3.22 -23.39 -5.18
CA ALA A 34 4.16 -22.88 -6.17
C ALA A 34 4.45 -21.39 -5.94
N LEU A 35 5.72 -21.02 -6.00
CA LEU A 35 6.19 -19.65 -5.82
C LEU A 35 6.57 -19.04 -7.16
N THR A 36 6.12 -17.81 -7.42
CA THR A 36 6.49 -17.02 -8.59
C THR A 36 7.06 -15.70 -8.13
N GLU A 37 8.25 -15.34 -8.60
CA GLU A 37 8.86 -14.04 -8.33
C GLU A 37 8.15 -12.93 -9.13
N VAL A 38 7.94 -11.78 -8.49
CA VAL A 38 7.30 -10.61 -9.09
C VAL A 38 8.37 -9.58 -9.48
N PHE A 39 9.03 -8.96 -8.49
CA PHE A 39 10.21 -8.09 -8.64
C PHE A 39 10.83 -7.76 -7.27
N SER A 40 12.00 -7.12 -7.25
CA SER A 40 12.69 -6.71 -6.00
C SER A 40 12.08 -5.48 -5.30
N SER A 41 11.89 -5.58 -3.98
CA SER A 41 11.16 -4.61 -3.13
C SER A 41 11.90 -3.31 -2.79
N GLY A 42 13.06 -3.05 -3.39
CA GLY A 42 13.92 -1.90 -3.06
C GLY A 42 14.85 -2.16 -1.88
N ARG A 43 15.52 -1.11 -1.38
CA ARG A 43 16.55 -1.25 -0.31
C ARG A 43 16.24 -0.45 0.96
N ILE A 44 15.34 0.52 0.87
CA ILE A 44 15.16 1.51 1.95
C ILE A 44 14.16 1.04 3.00
N ALA A 45 12.96 0.62 2.58
CA ALA A 45 11.89 0.23 3.50
C ALA A 45 11.54 -1.26 3.40
N PRO A 46 10.90 -1.81 4.45
CA PRO A 46 10.29 -3.12 4.36
C PRO A 46 9.29 -3.18 3.19
N PRO A 47 9.19 -4.34 2.52
CA PRO A 47 8.18 -4.57 1.49
C PRO A 47 6.78 -4.20 1.98
N LEU A 48 5.99 -3.56 1.13
CA LEU A 48 4.61 -3.17 1.38
C LEU A 48 3.72 -3.82 0.32
N VAL A 49 2.78 -4.66 0.74
CA VAL A 49 1.75 -5.27 -0.11
C VAL A 49 0.39 -4.71 0.28
N VAL A 50 -0.29 -4.03 -0.63
CA VAL A 50 -1.60 -3.40 -0.38
C VAL A 50 -2.60 -3.88 -1.43
N PRO A 51 -3.65 -4.63 -1.03
CA PRO A 51 -4.66 -5.07 -1.97
C PRO A 51 -5.56 -3.90 -2.39
N LEU A 52 -5.86 -3.81 -3.68
CA LEU A 52 -6.85 -2.90 -4.21
C LEU A 52 -8.20 -3.59 -4.29
N PRO A 53 -9.33 -2.87 -4.07
CA PRO A 53 -10.64 -3.51 -4.15
C PRO A 53 -11.10 -3.85 -5.58
N THR A 54 -10.23 -3.70 -6.58
CA THR A 54 -10.41 -4.13 -7.97
C THR A 54 -9.64 -5.43 -8.27
N GLY A 55 -8.88 -5.95 -7.31
CA GLY A 55 -8.16 -7.24 -7.41
C GLY A 55 -6.66 -7.10 -7.67
N GLU A 56 -6.21 -5.94 -8.16
CA GLU A 56 -4.79 -5.60 -8.29
C GLU A 56 -4.14 -5.38 -6.92
N LEU A 57 -2.82 -5.29 -6.93
CA LEU A 57 -2.02 -4.95 -5.77
C LEU A 57 -1.24 -3.66 -6.03
N LEU A 58 -1.07 -2.86 -4.98
CA LEU A 58 -0.08 -1.82 -4.90
C LEU A 58 1.10 -2.33 -4.07
N LEU A 59 2.27 -2.40 -4.71
CA LEU A 59 3.52 -2.87 -4.11
C LEU A 59 4.50 -1.71 -3.92
N GLY A 60 5.12 -1.61 -2.75
CA GLY A 60 6.10 -0.57 -2.45
C GLY A 60 7.49 -0.88 -3.01
N LYS A 61 8.17 0.11 -3.58
CA LYS A 61 9.58 0.05 -3.96
C LYS A 61 10.21 1.40 -3.69
N ASP A 62 10.94 1.49 -2.58
CA ASP A 62 11.44 2.77 -2.05
C ASP A 62 10.27 3.78 -1.92
N ASN A 63 10.35 4.98 -2.50
CA ASN A 63 9.25 5.96 -2.49
C ASN A 63 8.26 5.79 -3.66
N ILE A 64 8.26 4.65 -4.34
CA ILE A 64 7.37 4.38 -5.49
C ILE A 64 6.37 3.29 -5.12
N GLY A 65 5.09 3.51 -5.39
CA GLY A 65 4.06 2.47 -5.43
C GLY A 65 3.89 1.96 -6.86
N VAL A 66 4.02 0.66 -7.06
CA VAL A 66 3.92 -0.04 -8.35
C VAL A 66 2.65 -0.89 -8.35
N PHE A 67 1.86 -0.82 -9.43
CA PHE A 67 0.67 -1.65 -9.56
C PHE A 67 0.98 -2.94 -10.30
N VAL A 68 0.48 -4.05 -9.77
CA VAL A 68 0.52 -5.38 -10.41
C VAL A 68 -0.85 -6.02 -10.39
N ASP A 69 -1.12 -6.88 -11.37
CA ASP A 69 -2.29 -7.74 -11.33
C ASP A 69 -2.17 -8.85 -10.27
N GLN A 70 -3.21 -9.67 -10.15
CA GLN A 70 -3.28 -10.80 -9.22
C GLN A 70 -2.24 -11.91 -9.47
N ASN A 71 -1.55 -11.88 -10.63
CA ASN A 71 -0.48 -12.80 -10.99
C ASN A 71 0.91 -12.13 -10.89
N GLY A 72 0.98 -10.88 -10.42
CA GLY A 72 2.23 -10.16 -10.25
C GLY A 72 2.74 -9.49 -11.53
N LYS A 73 1.95 -9.47 -12.60
CA LYS A 73 2.32 -8.78 -13.83
C LYS A 73 2.17 -7.28 -13.65
N LEU A 74 3.19 -6.51 -14.03
CA LEU A 74 3.17 -5.05 -13.99
C LEU A 74 2.02 -4.47 -14.83
N ILE A 75 1.35 -3.47 -14.27
CA ILE A 75 0.33 -2.69 -14.95
C ILE A 75 1.00 -1.39 -15.44
N HIS A 76 1.14 -1.25 -16.76
CA HIS A 76 2.03 -0.27 -17.39
C HIS A 76 1.61 1.21 -17.22
N ASP A 77 0.35 1.49 -16.88
CA ASP A 77 -0.23 2.85 -16.84
C ASP A 77 -0.32 3.49 -15.44
N GLY A 78 0.28 2.89 -14.42
CA GLY A 78 0.14 3.38 -13.05
C GLY A 78 1.43 3.29 -12.23
N ARG A 79 1.81 4.40 -11.60
CA ARG A 79 2.64 4.39 -10.39
C ARG A 79 2.23 5.54 -9.49
N ILE A 80 2.51 5.42 -8.21
CA ILE A 80 2.41 6.53 -7.25
C ILE A 80 3.83 6.91 -6.86
N ILE A 81 4.21 8.18 -6.96
CA ILE A 81 5.53 8.66 -6.51
C ILE A 81 5.32 9.43 -5.21
N TRP A 82 5.59 8.81 -4.08
CA TRP A 82 5.47 9.38 -2.74
C TRP A 82 6.53 10.45 -2.47
N SER A 83 6.19 11.46 -1.65
CA SER A 83 7.18 12.48 -1.24
C SER A 83 8.28 11.91 -0.34
N ASP A 84 8.01 10.78 0.32
CA ASP A 84 8.95 10.00 1.12
C ASP A 84 8.50 8.52 1.09
N THR A 85 9.27 7.61 1.67
CA THR A 85 8.97 6.18 1.67
C THR A 85 7.82 5.86 2.64
N PRO A 86 6.67 5.33 2.16
CA PRO A 86 5.56 4.98 3.03
C PRO A 86 5.88 3.81 3.94
N ALA A 87 5.52 3.95 5.21
CA ALA A 87 5.60 2.86 6.17
C ALA A 87 4.33 1.99 6.16
N SER A 88 3.21 2.52 5.67
CA SER A 88 1.98 1.78 5.39
C SER A 88 1.09 2.59 4.45
N VAL A 89 0.25 1.92 3.67
CA VAL A 89 -0.78 2.56 2.84
C VAL A 89 -2.11 1.85 3.07
N VAL A 90 -3.18 2.62 3.19
CA VAL A 90 -4.56 2.11 3.20
C VAL A 90 -5.34 2.71 2.03
N VAL A 91 -6.37 2.01 1.57
CA VAL A 91 -7.18 2.45 0.42
C VAL A 91 -8.53 2.91 0.91
N HIS A 92 -8.92 4.13 0.55
CA HIS A 92 -10.28 4.62 0.70
C HIS A 92 -10.70 5.22 -0.64
N LYS A 93 -11.36 4.40 -1.47
CA LYS A 93 -11.59 4.70 -2.89
C LYS A 93 -12.18 6.12 -3.07
N PRO A 94 -11.68 6.90 -4.04
CA PRO A 94 -10.65 6.57 -5.05
C PRO A 94 -9.21 6.92 -4.62
N TYR A 95 -8.91 6.96 -3.32
CA TYR A 95 -7.64 7.47 -2.80
C TYR A 95 -6.79 6.39 -2.12
N ALA A 96 -5.48 6.56 -2.23
CA ALA A 96 -4.49 5.90 -1.40
C ALA A 96 -4.01 6.87 -0.32
N VAL A 97 -4.00 6.41 0.93
CA VAL A 97 -3.60 7.21 2.09
C VAL A 97 -2.36 6.58 2.69
N ALA A 98 -1.23 7.28 2.52
CA ALA A 98 0.09 6.83 2.93
C ALA A 98 0.50 7.44 4.27
N ARG A 99 1.02 6.59 5.15
CA ARG A 99 1.72 7.00 6.36
C ARG A 99 3.18 7.25 6.02
N LEU A 100 3.55 8.53 5.89
CA LEU A 100 4.93 8.94 5.70
C LEU A 100 5.56 9.32 7.05
N PRO A 101 6.90 9.43 7.15
CA PRO A 101 7.57 9.67 8.43
C PRO A 101 7.13 10.94 9.17
N ARG A 102 6.63 11.96 8.44
CA ARG A 102 6.30 13.29 9.01
C ARG A 102 4.85 13.70 8.85
N HIS A 103 4.09 13.04 7.99
CA HIS A 103 2.74 13.42 7.63
C HIS A 103 1.98 12.25 7.03
N VAL A 104 0.66 12.41 6.89
CA VAL A 104 -0.16 11.53 6.06
C VAL A 104 -0.31 12.18 4.68
N GLU A 105 -0.05 11.40 3.63
CA GLU A 105 -0.13 11.86 2.24
C GLU A 105 -1.25 11.13 1.52
N ILE A 106 -2.16 11.89 0.92
CA ILE A 106 -3.34 11.38 0.21
C ILE A 106 -3.13 11.59 -1.28
N ARG A 107 -3.17 10.51 -2.05
CA ARG A 107 -2.98 10.50 -3.50
C ARG A 107 -4.17 9.85 -4.19
N SER A 108 -4.49 10.35 -5.38
CA SER A 108 -5.45 9.70 -6.27
C SER A 108 -4.93 8.32 -6.69
N LEU A 109 -5.79 7.30 -6.73
CA LEU A 109 -5.50 6.03 -7.39
C LEU A 109 -5.72 6.10 -8.92
N ARG A 110 -6.39 7.15 -9.40
CA ARG A 110 -6.52 7.41 -10.84
C ARG A 110 -5.24 8.06 -11.35
N ALA A 111 -4.75 7.61 -12.50
CA ALA A 111 -3.66 8.26 -13.23
C ALA A 111 -3.98 9.76 -13.40
N PRO A 112 -3.02 10.67 -13.17
CA PRO A 112 -1.58 10.44 -12.96
C PRO A 112 -1.16 10.28 -11.48
N SER A 113 -2.06 9.80 -10.61
CA SER A 113 -1.83 9.66 -9.16
C SER A 113 -1.53 10.99 -8.47
N ALA A 114 -2.28 12.04 -8.81
CA ALA A 114 -2.07 13.38 -8.29
C ALA A 114 -2.14 13.44 -6.75
N LEU A 115 -1.32 14.32 -6.15
CA LEU A 115 -1.42 14.66 -4.73
C LEU A 115 -2.77 15.35 -4.49
N VAL A 116 -3.55 14.83 -3.57
CA VAL A 116 -4.86 15.38 -3.19
C VAL A 116 -4.71 16.27 -1.97
N GLN A 117 -4.05 15.77 -0.92
CA GLN A 117 -3.87 16.50 0.32
C GLN A 117 -2.68 15.95 1.11
N THR A 118 -2.06 16.85 1.87
CA THR A 118 -1.11 16.50 2.94
C THR A 118 -1.74 16.86 4.27
N VAL A 119 -1.91 15.87 5.15
CA VAL A 119 -2.38 16.08 6.52
C VAL A 119 -1.17 16.05 7.45
N VAL A 120 -0.87 17.20 8.06
CA VAL A 120 0.28 17.35 8.98
C VAL A 120 -0.05 16.70 10.32
N LEU A 121 0.02 15.38 10.34
CA LEU A 121 -0.15 14.54 11.52
C LEU A 121 1.15 13.75 11.72
N ARG A 122 1.88 14.10 12.77
CA ARG A 122 3.16 13.46 13.13
C ARG A 122 2.92 12.27 14.04
N ASP A 123 3.91 11.38 14.15
CA ASP A 123 3.86 10.22 15.05
C ASP A 123 2.67 9.27 14.81
N VAL A 124 2.15 9.23 13.57
CA VAL A 124 1.14 8.23 13.22
C VAL A 124 1.82 6.86 13.27
N GLN A 125 1.30 5.97 14.11
CA GLN A 125 1.79 4.61 14.31
C GLN A 125 1.09 3.63 13.38
N LYS A 126 -0.22 3.82 13.15
CA LYS A 126 -1.02 2.96 12.29
C LYS A 126 -2.12 3.74 11.58
N LEU A 127 -2.37 3.36 10.33
CA LEU A 127 -3.60 3.70 9.61
C LEU A 127 -4.51 2.47 9.59
N VAL A 128 -5.78 2.66 9.92
CA VAL A 128 -6.79 1.60 9.92
C VAL A 128 -7.93 2.04 9.03
N GLN A 129 -8.21 1.26 7.99
CA GLN A 129 -9.35 1.47 7.12
C GLN A 129 -10.62 0.98 7.83
N THR A 130 -11.68 1.80 7.75
CA THR A 130 -13.06 1.40 8.09
C THR A 130 -13.93 1.58 6.84
N ASP A 131 -15.23 1.33 6.95
CA ASP A 131 -16.15 1.45 5.82
C ASP A 131 -16.26 2.89 5.30
N ASN A 132 -16.17 3.90 6.18
CA ASN A 132 -16.51 5.29 5.84
C ASN A 132 -15.38 6.31 6.09
N TYR A 133 -14.35 5.94 6.84
CA TYR A 133 -13.24 6.82 7.20
C TYR A 133 -11.97 6.03 7.48
N ILE A 134 -10.85 6.74 7.62
CA ILE A 134 -9.59 6.15 8.06
C ILE A 134 -9.30 6.63 9.48
N LEU A 135 -8.94 5.70 10.35
CA LEU A 135 -8.41 6.03 11.67
C LEU A 135 -6.89 6.12 11.60
N ALA A 136 -6.33 7.21 12.11
CA ALA A 136 -4.90 7.38 12.34
C ALA A 136 -4.63 7.30 13.85
N SER A 137 -4.00 6.23 14.30
CA SER A 137 -3.59 6.09 15.70
C SER A 137 -2.18 6.62 15.90
N LEU A 138 -2.01 7.51 16.86
CA LEU A 138 -0.73 8.01 17.36
C LEU A 138 -0.43 7.31 18.70
N SER A 139 0.69 7.66 19.32
CA SER A 139 1.09 7.12 20.64
C SER A 139 0.08 7.36 21.76
N ASN A 140 -0.68 8.46 21.71
CA ASN A 140 -1.59 8.88 22.79
C ASN A 140 -2.99 9.31 22.33
N SER A 141 -3.30 9.17 21.05
CA SER A 141 -4.53 9.72 20.46
C SER A 141 -4.92 8.99 19.19
N VAL A 142 -6.19 9.13 18.80
CA VAL A 142 -6.73 8.57 17.56
C VAL A 142 -7.49 9.68 16.84
N TYR A 143 -7.18 9.87 15.56
CA TYR A 143 -7.84 10.83 14.68
C TYR A 143 -8.64 10.11 13.62
N GLY A 144 -9.81 10.66 13.26
CA GLY A 144 -10.56 10.26 12.08
C GLY A 144 -10.20 11.16 10.89
N LEU A 145 -9.85 10.55 9.77
CA LEU A 145 -9.72 11.20 8.48
C LEU A 145 -11.01 10.96 7.70
N LEU A 146 -11.87 11.98 7.64
CA LEU A 146 -13.16 11.91 6.96
C LEU A 146 -13.05 12.54 5.57
N PRO A 147 -13.63 11.90 4.53
CA PRO A 147 -13.73 12.51 3.21
C PRO A 147 -14.67 13.72 3.28
N VAL A 148 -14.22 14.85 2.74
CA VAL A 148 -15.03 16.06 2.57
C VAL A 148 -15.17 16.39 1.09
N PRO A 149 -16.32 16.92 0.63
CA PRO A 149 -16.46 17.38 -0.74
C PRO A 149 -15.44 18.46 -1.06
N ILE A 150 -14.84 18.41 -2.26
CA ILE A 150 -13.75 19.31 -2.68
C ILE A 150 -14.20 20.80 -2.71
N GLY A 151 -15.50 21.07 -2.77
CA GLY A 151 -16.06 22.43 -2.74
C GLY A 151 -16.48 22.95 -1.36
N ALA A 152 -16.22 22.22 -0.27
CA ALA A 152 -16.66 22.56 1.08
C ALA A 152 -15.54 23.12 1.99
N GLN A 153 -14.42 23.57 1.41
CA GLN A 153 -13.29 24.18 2.13
C GLN A 153 -13.27 25.71 2.01
#